data_AF-A0AAD0SNY0-F1
#
_entry.id   AF-A0AAD0SNY0-F1
#
_cell.length_a   1.000
_cell.length_b   1.000
_cell.length_c   1.000
_cell.angle_alpha   90.00
_cell.angle_beta   90.00
_cell.angle_gamma   90.00
#
_symmetry.space_group_name_H-M   'P 1'
#
loop_
_entity.id
_entity.type
_entity.pdbx_description
1 polymer ?
#
loop_
_entity_poly.entity_id
_entity_poly.type
_entity_poly.pdbx_seq_one_letter_code
_entity_poly.pdbx_strand_id
1 'polypeptide(L)'
;MAVKITDICISCDACLDECPVEAIVDNDENPTGADTYYVYADKCVECVGHNDAPACADACPTEGCIVWDEAGSGSIEKEDRGTAGTPVVED
;
A
#
# COMPACT_ATOMS: atom_id res chain seq x y z
N MET A 1 10.01 -0.28 4.92
CA MET A 1 8.64 0.03 5.35
C MET A 1 7.75 -0.04 4.13
N ALA A 2 6.44 -0.12 4.34
CA ALA A 2 5.48 -0.31 3.28
C ALA A 2 4.14 0.33 3.64
N VAL A 3 3.24 0.37 2.68
CA VAL A 3 1.79 0.44 2.96
C VAL A 3 1.25 -0.99 3.08
N LYS A 4 0.09 -1.14 3.72
CA LYS A 4 -0.66 -2.40 3.75
C LYS A 4 -2.10 -2.17 3.30
N ILE A 5 -2.66 -3.17 2.64
CA ILE A 5 -4.06 -3.22 2.23
C ILE A 5 -4.84 -3.93 3.34
N THR A 6 -5.93 -3.32 3.80
CA THR A 6 -6.77 -3.84 4.89
C THR A 6 -7.86 -4.78 4.35
N ASP A 7 -8.63 -5.35 5.26
CA ASP A 7 -9.72 -6.29 4.98
C ASP A 7 -10.96 -5.66 4.33
N ILE A 8 -10.99 -4.33 4.18
CA ILE A 8 -12.08 -3.62 3.48
C ILE A 8 -11.85 -3.52 1.97
N CYS A 9 -10.76 -4.09 1.45
CA CYS A 9 -10.47 -4.16 0.03
C CYS A 9 -11.62 -4.81 -0.75
N ILE A 10 -11.97 -4.24 -1.90
CA ILE A 10 -13.07 -4.71 -2.77
C ILE A 10 -12.58 -5.33 -4.09
N SER A 11 -11.27 -5.60 -4.21
CA SER A 11 -10.66 -6.21 -5.40
C SER A 11 -11.04 -5.53 -6.72
N CYS A 12 -10.85 -4.20 -6.80
CA CYS A 12 -11.29 -3.36 -7.92
C CYS A 12 -10.19 -2.97 -8.92
N ASP A 13 -8.99 -3.54 -8.80
CA ASP A 13 -7.81 -3.31 -9.66
C ASP A 13 -7.18 -1.90 -9.66
N ALA A 14 -7.86 -0.91 -9.08
CA ALA A 14 -7.45 0.50 -9.16
C ALA A 14 -6.03 0.81 -8.65
N CYS A 15 -5.49 0.01 -7.73
CA CYS A 15 -4.16 0.26 -7.16
C CYS A 15 -3.02 -0.53 -7.84
N LEU A 16 -3.32 -1.51 -8.70
CA LEU A 16 -2.32 -2.42 -9.29
C LEU A 16 -1.36 -1.67 -10.21
N ASP A 17 -1.91 -0.90 -11.15
CA ASP A 17 -1.13 -0.18 -12.16
C ASP A 17 -0.45 1.09 -11.60
N GLU A 18 -0.85 1.52 -10.41
CA GLU A 18 -0.35 2.76 -9.78
C GLU A 18 0.93 2.53 -8.97
N CYS A 19 1.28 1.27 -8.67
CA CYS A 19 2.49 0.96 -7.93
C CYS A 19 3.74 1.04 -8.84
N PRO A 20 4.64 2.01 -8.65
CA PRO A 20 5.75 2.24 -9.59
C PRO A 20 6.84 1.14 -9.57
N VAL A 21 6.75 0.22 -8.61
CA VAL A 21 7.70 -0.87 -8.37
C VAL A 21 7.02 -2.23 -8.30
N GLU A 22 5.75 -2.32 -8.75
CA GLU A 22 5.00 -3.58 -8.86
C GLU A 22 5.02 -4.40 -7.55
N ALA A 23 4.84 -3.70 -6.42
CA ALA A 23 4.82 -4.32 -5.09
C ALA A 23 3.45 -4.91 -4.71
N ILE A 24 2.39 -4.58 -5.46
CA ILE A 24 1.03 -5.02 -5.18
C ILE A 24 0.67 -6.19 -6.09
N VAL A 25 0.04 -7.20 -5.54
CA VAL A 25 -0.58 -8.31 -6.28
C VAL A 25 -2.05 -8.45 -5.91
N ASP A 26 -2.82 -9.05 -6.80
CA ASP A 26 -4.25 -9.29 -6.62
C ASP A 26 -4.53 -10.38 -5.54
N ASN A 27 -5.82 -10.66 -5.32
CA ASN A 27 -6.26 -11.66 -4.35
C ASN A 27 -5.92 -13.11 -4.76
N ASP A 28 -5.75 -13.40 -6.05
CA ASP A 28 -5.40 -14.74 -6.54
C ASP A 28 -3.92 -15.06 -6.26
N GLU A 29 -3.07 -14.04 -6.31
CA GLU A 29 -1.62 -14.11 -6.04
C GLU A 29 -1.24 -13.75 -4.59
N ASN A 30 -2.22 -13.44 -3.73
CA ASN A 30 -1.96 -13.09 -2.34
C ASN A 30 -1.35 -14.29 -1.58
N PRO A 31 -0.10 -14.18 -1.07
CA PRO A 31 0.61 -15.30 -0.46
C PRO A 31 0.03 -15.76 0.89
N THR A 32 -0.87 -14.97 1.49
CA THR A 32 -1.59 -15.33 2.72
C THR A 32 -2.88 -16.10 2.45
N GLY A 33 -3.36 -16.12 1.19
CA GLY A 33 -4.66 -16.68 0.81
C GLY A 33 -5.86 -15.85 1.25
N ALA A 34 -5.65 -14.59 1.67
CA ALA A 34 -6.73 -13.66 1.97
C ALA A 34 -7.40 -13.15 0.69
N ASP A 35 -8.71 -12.91 0.75
CA ASP A 35 -9.51 -12.36 -0.35
C ASP A 35 -9.39 -10.83 -0.45
N THR A 36 -8.16 -10.36 -0.44
CA THR A 36 -7.77 -8.96 -0.56
C THR A 36 -6.47 -8.86 -1.33
N TYR A 37 -6.16 -7.68 -1.85
CA TYR A 37 -4.86 -7.47 -2.50
C TYR A 37 -3.74 -7.44 -1.46
N TYR A 38 -2.52 -7.74 -1.90
CA TYR A 38 -1.36 -7.87 -1.03
C TYR A 38 -0.21 -6.97 -1.45
N VAL A 39 0.44 -6.32 -0.48
CA VAL A 39 1.64 -5.52 -0.70
C VAL A 39 2.86 -6.28 -0.20
N TYR A 40 3.78 -6.58 -1.11
CA TYR A 40 5.11 -7.09 -0.76
C TYR A 40 5.92 -5.99 -0.08
N ALA A 41 6.01 -6.05 1.24
CA ALA A 41 6.64 -5.00 2.05
C ALA A 41 8.15 -4.83 1.78
N ASP A 42 8.80 -5.86 1.25
CA ASP A 42 10.20 -5.86 0.81
C ASP A 42 10.41 -5.16 -0.55
N LYS A 43 9.35 -5.03 -1.36
CA LYS A 43 9.35 -4.31 -2.63
C LYS A 43 8.81 -2.89 -2.52
N CYS A 44 7.88 -2.66 -1.61
CA CYS A 44 7.23 -1.36 -1.45
C CYS A 44 8.27 -0.28 -1.09
N VAL A 45 8.31 0.80 -1.87
CA VAL A 45 9.17 1.96 -1.61
C VAL A 45 8.39 3.18 -1.14
N GLU A 46 7.10 3.01 -0.79
CA GLU A 46 6.20 4.12 -0.39
C GLU A 46 6.14 5.25 -1.43
N CYS A 47 6.38 4.91 -2.70
CA CYS A 47 6.58 5.85 -3.80
C CYS A 47 7.73 6.86 -3.61
N VAL A 48 8.66 6.67 -2.66
CA VAL A 48 9.84 7.52 -2.50
C VAL A 48 10.64 7.54 -3.81
N GLY A 49 10.85 8.72 -4.37
CA GLY A 49 11.52 8.92 -5.67
C GLY A 49 10.63 8.78 -6.90
N HIS A 50 9.32 8.53 -6.71
CA HIS A 50 8.33 8.40 -7.79
C HIS A 50 7.18 9.40 -7.65
N ASN A 51 6.58 9.51 -6.47
CA ASN A 51 5.45 10.40 -6.17
C ASN A 51 5.61 11.02 -4.78
N ASP A 52 4.89 12.11 -4.52
CA ASP A 52 4.89 12.77 -3.21
C ASP A 52 4.15 11.92 -2.14
N ALA A 53 3.24 11.05 -2.54
CA ALA A 53 2.51 10.13 -1.67
C ALA A 53 2.33 8.75 -2.36
N PRO A 54 1.97 7.68 -1.63
CA PRO A 54 1.66 6.40 -2.23
C PRO A 54 0.46 6.48 -3.20
N ALA A 55 0.73 6.49 -4.51
CA ALA A 55 -0.28 6.62 -5.56
C ALA A 55 -1.37 5.54 -5.51
N CYS A 56 -1.03 4.33 -5.04
CA CYS A 56 -1.99 3.26 -4.81
C CYS A 56 -3.11 3.67 -3.85
N ALA A 57 -2.80 4.46 -2.82
CA ALA A 57 -3.78 4.96 -1.85
C ALA A 57 -4.68 6.04 -2.46
N ASP A 58 -4.13 6.96 -3.25
CA ASP A 58 -4.89 8.00 -3.96
C ASP A 58 -5.88 7.40 -4.98
N ALA A 59 -5.49 6.31 -5.64
CA ALA A 59 -6.34 5.63 -6.61
C ALA A 59 -7.37 4.69 -5.98
N CYS A 60 -7.21 4.32 -4.70
CA CYS A 60 -8.10 3.36 -4.06
C CYS A 60 -9.48 4.00 -3.82
N PRO A 61 -10.58 3.45 -4.37
CA PRO A 61 -11.91 4.01 -4.21
C PRO A 61 -12.52 3.74 -2.82
N THR A 62 -11.81 3.00 -1.97
CA THR A 62 -12.27 2.63 -0.62
C THR A 62 -11.41 3.36 0.40
N GLU A 63 -12.00 4.37 1.04
CA GLU A 63 -11.37 5.16 2.10
C GLU A 63 -10.86 4.26 3.24
N GLY A 64 -9.62 4.51 3.69
CA GLY A 64 -8.98 3.71 4.74
C GLY A 64 -8.59 2.28 4.34
N CYS A 65 -8.72 1.91 3.06
CA CYS A 65 -8.32 0.58 2.58
C CYS A 65 -6.79 0.42 2.59
N ILE A 66 -6.07 1.49 2.27
CA ILE A 66 -4.60 1.49 2.26
C ILE A 66 -4.10 2.34 3.43
N VAL A 67 -3.37 1.70 4.32
CA VAL A 67 -2.87 2.28 5.56
C VAL A 67 -1.37 2.10 5.67
N TRP A 68 -0.72 2.87 6.54
CA TRP A 68 0.70 2.69 6.83
C TRP A 68 0.93 1.34 7.55
N ASP A 69 1.91 0.57 7.09
CA ASP A 69 2.34 -0.66 7.79
C ASP A 69 3.26 -0.34 9.00
N GLU A 70 3.58 -1.35 9.82
CA GLU A 70 4.53 -1.21 10.92
C GLU A 70 5.96 -0.90 10.42
N ALA A 71 6.69 -0.07 11.16
CA ALA A 71 8.08 0.25 10.84
C ALA A 71 9.00 -0.94 11.21
N GLY A 72 9.36 -1.78 10.23
CA GLY A 72 10.08 -3.03 10.57
C GLY A 72 11.07 -3.66 9.58
N SER A 73 11.17 -3.26 8.30
CA SER A 73 11.99 -4.07 7.36
C SER A 73 12.69 -3.36 6.19
N GLY A 74 12.75 -2.03 6.12
CA GLY A 74 13.41 -1.33 4.99
C GLY A 74 14.10 -0.03 5.38
N SER A 75 15.19 0.32 4.67
CA SER A 75 16.20 1.31 5.07
C SER A 75 15.92 2.76 4.64
N ILE A 76 14.72 3.06 4.12
CA ILE A 76 14.34 4.38 3.62
C ILE A 76 13.01 4.75 4.26
N GLU A 77 13.02 5.77 5.12
CA GLU A 77 11.84 6.42 5.67
C GLU A 77 11.58 7.69 4.88
N LYS A 78 10.32 7.94 4.51
CA LYS A 78 9.90 9.31 4.21
C LYS A 78 9.72 10.03 5.55
N GLU A 79 10.33 11.22 5.71
CA GLU A 79 10.23 12.01 6.94
C GLU A 79 8.77 12.34 7.33
N ASP A 80 7.87 12.41 6.33
CA ASP A 80 6.44 12.72 6.49
C ASP A 80 5.52 11.49 6.42
N ARG A 81 6.03 10.29 6.75
CA ARG A 81 5.21 9.08 6.82
C ARG A 81 4.19 9.18 7.97
N GLY A 82 2.95 8.75 7.72
CA GLY A 82 1.91 8.69 8.76
C GLY A 82 2.11 7.54 9.77
N THR A 83 1.22 7.49 10.77
CA THR A 83 1.30 6.48 11.83
C THR A 83 0.81 5.13 11.34
N ALA A 84 1.45 4.04 11.77
CA ALA A 84 1.01 2.69 11.41
C ALA A 84 -0.48 2.49 11.72
N GLY A 85 -1.20 1.92 10.75
CA GLY A 85 -2.64 1.68 10.83
C GLY A 85 -3.54 2.88 10.52
N THR A 86 -2.98 4.08 10.31
CA THR A 86 -3.78 5.22 9.83
C THR A 86 -3.86 5.20 8.30
N PRO A 87 -4.96 5.71 7.71
CA PRO A 87 -5.05 5.90 6.26
C PRO A 87 -3.85 6.65 5.71
N VAL A 88 -3.41 6.26 4.50
CA VAL A 88 -2.34 6.94 3.79
C VAL A 88 -2.80 8.30 3.26
N VAL A 89 -4.05 8.38 2.81
CA VAL A 89 -4.70 9.60 2.35
C VAL A 89 -5.76 9.95 3.40
N GLU A 90 -5.70 11.17 3.90
CA GLU A 90 -6.70 11.78 4.78
C GLU A 90 -7.48 12.79 3.92
N ASP A 91 -8.83 12.73 3.91
CA ASP A 91 -9.70 13.65 3.16
C ASP A 91 -9.45 15.15 3.45
#